data_AF-A0A1F8FXN4-F1
#
_entry.id   AF-A0A1F8FXN4-F1
#
_cell.length_a   1.000
_cell.length_b   1.000
_cell.length_c   1.000
_cell.angle_alpha   90.00
_cell.angle_beta   90.00
_cell.angle_gamma   90.00
#
_symmetry.space_group_name_H-M   'P 1'
#
loop_
_entity.id
_entity.type
_entity.pdbx_description
1 polymer ?
#
loop_
_entity_poly.entity_id
_entity_poly.type
_entity_poly.pdbx_seq_one_letter_code
_entity_poly.pdbx_strand_id
1 'polypeptide(L)'
;MLQIKKRHDGKRKWRFMATICFYQDSRHESPLSWIRSVLGIGYVSKRNDGMSELRINGFKQVQDILKKLMPFIKFKDEQAKALYYATEILTKAQDLKSLKKLIDCVLKIQEHNYAAKRKKTKQELYSLLDLTP
;
A
#
# COMPACT_ATOMS: atom_id res chain seq x y z
N MET A 1 -0.97 0.19 -2.74
CA MET A 1 -0.98 -1.16 -2.14
C MET A 1 -1.08 -1.05 -0.62
N LEU A 2 -1.86 -1.93 0.01
CA LEU A 2 -1.85 -2.13 1.46
C LEU A 2 -1.47 -3.59 1.72
N GLN A 3 -0.37 -3.83 2.42
CA GLN A 3 0.16 -5.16 2.68
C GLN A 3 0.25 -5.43 4.18
N ILE A 4 0.10 -6.69 4.58
CA ILE A 4 0.43 -7.16 5.93
C ILE A 4 1.73 -7.96 5.82
N LYS A 5 2.78 -7.52 6.53
CA LYS A 5 4.11 -8.14 6.54
C LYS A 5 4.43 -8.68 7.93
N LYS A 6 5.02 -9.88 7.97
CA LYS A 6 5.55 -10.46 9.21
C LYS A 6 6.68 -9.60 9.74
N ARG A 7 6.74 -9.43 11.05
CA ARG A 7 7.87 -8.88 11.79
C ARG A 7 8.44 -9.94 12.70
N HIS A 8 9.76 -9.97 12.81
CA HIS A 8 10.44 -10.78 13.82
C HIS A 8 10.60 -10.01 15.13
N ASP A 9 10.43 -8.69 15.09
CA ASP A 9 10.60 -7.76 16.19
C ASP A 9 9.26 -7.18 16.69
N GLY A 10 9.11 -7.09 18.02
CA GLY A 10 7.96 -6.48 18.70
C GLY A 10 6.87 -7.47 19.16
N LYS A 11 5.96 -6.99 20.02
CA LYS A 11 4.85 -7.79 20.58
C LYS A 11 3.88 -8.30 19.51
N ARG A 12 3.68 -7.52 18.45
CA ARG A 12 2.86 -7.91 17.29
C ARG A 12 3.77 -8.46 16.21
N LYS A 13 3.57 -9.72 15.81
CA LYS A 13 4.37 -10.42 14.78
C LYS A 13 4.09 -9.93 13.35
N TRP A 14 3.36 -8.83 13.19
CA TRP A 14 2.87 -8.32 11.90
C TRP A 14 2.81 -6.80 11.88
N ARG A 15 2.94 -6.21 10.69
CA ARG A 15 2.71 -4.78 10.43
C ARG A 15 1.95 -4.55 9.13
N PHE A 16 1.17 -3.49 9.10
CA PHE A 16 0.67 -2.93 7.85
C PHE A 16 1.76 -2.13 7.15
N MET A 17 1.73 -2.14 5.82
CA MET A 17 2.60 -1.36 4.96
C MET A 17 1.76 -0.74 3.84
N ALA A 18 1.64 0.58 3.86
CA ALA A 18 1.05 1.36 2.78
C ALA A 18 2.15 1.78 1.80
N THR A 19 1.89 1.57 0.51
CA THR A 19 2.86 1.85 -0.55
C THR A 19 2.19 2.38 -1.82
N ILE A 20 2.75 3.43 -2.39
CA ILE A 20 2.54 3.83 -3.79
C ILE A 20 3.76 3.35 -4.57
N CYS A 21 3.53 2.72 -5.72
CA CYS A 21 4.60 2.20 -6.56
C CYS A 21 4.32 2.53 -8.02
N PHE A 22 5.31 3.10 -8.69
CA PHE A 22 5.31 3.31 -10.14
C PHE A 22 6.35 2.38 -10.76
N TYR A 23 6.05 1.89 -11.96
CA TYR A 23 6.92 0.98 -12.69
C TYR A 23 7.21 1.56 -14.07
N GLN A 24 8.43 1.33 -14.56
CA GLN A 24 8.83 1.68 -15.91
C GLN A 24 9.92 0.71 -16.39
N ASP A 25 9.99 0.48 -17.70
CA ASP A 25 11.13 -0.21 -18.31
C ASP A 25 12.44 0.50 -17.90
N SER A 26 13.46 -0.25 -17.47
CA SER A 26 14.68 0.35 -16.92
C SER A 26 15.47 1.18 -17.95
N ARG A 27 15.28 0.94 -19.24
CA ARG A 27 15.88 1.75 -20.32
C ARG A 27 15.29 3.16 -20.36
N HIS A 28 14.13 3.36 -19.74
CA HIS A 28 13.39 4.62 -19.70
C HIS A 28 13.07 5.04 -18.27
N GLU A 29 13.96 4.79 -17.30
CA GLU A 29 13.69 5.05 -15.87
C GLU A 29 13.62 6.54 -15.49
N SER A 30 14.08 7.46 -16.36
CA SER A 30 14.17 8.89 -16.06
C SER A 30 12.85 9.55 -15.58
N PRO A 31 11.64 9.18 -16.07
CA PRO A 31 10.40 9.73 -15.54
C PRO A 31 10.14 9.33 -14.07
N LEU A 32 10.64 8.16 -13.61
CA LEU A 32 10.53 7.78 -12.20
C LEU A 32 11.35 8.73 -11.32
N SER A 33 12.54 9.12 -11.77
CA SER A 33 13.39 10.11 -11.08
C SER A 33 12.74 11.49 -11.05
N TRP A 34 12.07 11.89 -12.14
CA TRP A 34 11.29 13.14 -12.17
C TRP A 34 10.08 13.10 -11.22
N ILE A 35 9.31 12.01 -11.19
CA ILE A 35 8.21 11.87 -10.22
C ILE A 35 8.74 11.96 -8.79
N ARG A 36 9.87 11.30 -8.50
CA ARG A 36 10.53 11.38 -7.18
C ARG A 36 10.91 12.81 -6.82
N SER A 37 11.47 13.60 -7.75
CA SER A 37 11.84 14.99 -7.47
C SER A 37 10.62 15.88 -7.22
N VAL A 38 9.54 15.71 -8.00
CA VAL A 38 8.26 16.42 -7.81
C VAL A 38 7.62 16.08 -6.45
N LEU A 39 7.64 14.81 -6.05
CA LEU A 39 7.04 14.37 -4.79
C LEU A 39 7.95 14.58 -3.57
N GLY A 40 9.25 14.80 -3.78
CA GLY A 40 10.25 15.00 -2.72
C GLY A 40 10.51 13.78 -1.83
N ILE A 41 10.02 12.59 -2.21
CA ILE A 41 10.13 11.37 -1.41
C ILE A 41 10.14 10.11 -2.27
N GLY A 42 10.65 9.03 -1.67
CA GLY A 42 10.71 7.70 -2.26
C GLY A 42 12.10 7.40 -2.78
N TYR A 43 12.25 6.17 -3.24
CA TYR A 43 13.50 5.68 -3.84
C TYR A 43 13.20 4.96 -5.14
N VAL A 44 14.10 5.12 -6.11
CA VAL A 44 14.08 4.39 -7.37
C VAL A 44 15.04 3.21 -7.24
N SER A 45 14.61 2.03 -7.67
CA SER A 45 15.46 0.83 -7.68
C SER A 45 15.23 0.01 -8.95
N LYS A 46 16.30 -0.61 -9.44
CA LYS A 46 16.28 -1.56 -10.54
C LYS A 46 15.97 -2.95 -10.03
N ARG A 47 15.05 -3.63 -10.69
CA ARG A 47 14.72 -5.03 -10.45
C ARG A 47 15.53 -5.92 -11.39
N ASN A 48 15.60 -7.21 -11.06
CA ASN A 48 16.30 -8.23 -11.84
C ASN A 48 15.54 -8.68 -13.11
N ASP A 49 14.37 -8.10 -13.39
CA ASP A 49 13.51 -8.43 -14.55
C ASP A 49 13.46 -7.31 -15.61
N GLY A 50 14.44 -6.40 -15.59
CA GLY A 50 14.51 -5.28 -16.53
C GLY A 50 13.57 -4.12 -16.21
N MET A 51 12.82 -4.18 -15.12
CA MET A 51 11.94 -3.09 -14.66
C MET A 51 12.59 -2.23 -13.57
N SER A 52 12.31 -0.94 -13.60
CA SER A 52 12.61 -0.01 -12.51
C SER A 52 11.34 0.35 -11.77
N GLU A 53 11.46 0.60 -10.47
CA GLU A 53 10.34 1.00 -9.63
C GLU A 53 10.66 2.24 -8.79
N LEU A 54 9.73 3.19 -8.71
CA LEU A 54 9.72 4.21 -7.66
C LEU A 54 8.79 3.74 -6.55
N ARG A 55 9.34 3.55 -5.35
CA ARG A 55 8.58 3.13 -4.18
C ARG A 55 8.49 4.25 -3.14
N ILE A 56 7.26 4.52 -2.71
CA ILE A 56 6.96 5.47 -1.63
C ILE A 56 6.20 4.71 -0.54
N ASN A 57 6.73 4.73 0.68
CA ASN A 57 6.18 4.04 1.83
C ASN A 57 5.88 5.01 2.97
N GLY A 58 5.04 4.57 3.90
CA GLY A 58 4.73 5.31 5.13
C GLY A 58 3.31 5.88 5.10
N PHE A 59 2.59 5.75 6.21
CA PHE A 59 1.16 6.05 6.23
C PHE A 59 0.87 7.52 5.96
N LYS A 60 1.58 8.43 6.65
CA LYS A 60 1.38 9.86 6.49
C LYS A 60 1.75 10.34 5.08
N GLN A 61 2.88 9.88 4.56
CA GLN A 61 3.36 10.31 3.25
C GLN A 61 2.46 9.79 2.11
N VAL A 62 2.01 8.54 2.21
CA VAL A 62 1.04 7.99 1.26
C VAL A 62 -0.29 8.73 1.34
N GLN A 63 -0.79 9.04 2.55
CA GLN A 63 -2.02 9.81 2.74
C GLN A 63 -1.94 11.17 2.04
N ASP A 64 -0.88 11.94 2.30
CA ASP A 64 -0.72 13.30 1.78
C ASP A 64 -0.60 13.32 0.25
N ILE A 65 0.09 12.34 -0.33
CA ILE A 65 0.20 12.20 -1.80
C ILE A 65 -1.15 11.81 -2.41
N LEU A 66 -1.83 10.80 -1.85
CA LEU A 66 -3.13 10.38 -2.35
C LEU A 66 -4.16 11.50 -2.28
N LYS A 67 -4.16 12.31 -1.21
CA LYS A 67 -5.05 13.48 -1.10
C LYS A 67 -4.90 14.43 -2.27
N LYS A 68 -3.67 14.69 -2.72
CA LYS A 68 -3.37 15.58 -3.85
C LYS A 68 -3.71 14.94 -5.21
N LEU A 69 -3.46 13.64 -5.34
CA LEU A 69 -3.66 12.93 -6.62
C LEU A 69 -5.10 12.48 -6.85
N MET A 70 -5.89 12.27 -5.79
CA MET A 70 -7.24 11.68 -5.86
C MET A 70 -8.14 12.29 -6.94
N PRO A 71 -8.22 13.62 -7.12
CA PRO A 71 -9.08 14.23 -8.13
C PRO A 71 -8.75 13.83 -9.58
N PHE A 72 -7.55 13.29 -9.81
CA PHE A 72 -7.04 12.95 -11.14
C PHE A 72 -6.95 11.43 -11.38
N ILE A 73 -7.16 10.61 -10.34
CA ILE A 73 -7.06 9.16 -10.46
C ILE A 73 -8.35 8.62 -11.07
N LYS A 74 -8.23 7.92 -12.21
CA LYS A 74 -9.38 7.23 -12.87
C LYS A 74 -9.31 5.72 -12.68
N PHE A 75 -8.24 5.10 -13.14
CA PHE A 75 -8.12 3.63 -13.17
C PHE A 75 -7.94 2.98 -11.80
N LYS A 76 -7.46 3.74 -10.81
CA LYS A 76 -7.15 3.24 -9.46
C LYS A 76 -7.95 3.93 -8.38
N ASP A 77 -9.10 4.50 -8.72
CA ASP A 77 -9.88 5.37 -7.83
C ASP A 77 -10.32 4.60 -6.56
N GLU A 78 -10.93 3.43 -6.72
CA GLU A 78 -11.36 2.59 -5.60
C GLU A 78 -10.19 2.15 -4.70
N GLN A 79 -9.05 1.75 -5.28
CA GLN A 79 -7.86 1.37 -4.53
C GLN A 79 -7.24 2.58 -3.81
N ALA A 80 -7.25 3.75 -4.44
CA ALA A 80 -6.71 4.99 -3.89
C ALA A 80 -7.55 5.47 -2.70
N LYS A 81 -8.89 5.49 -2.84
CA LYS A 81 -9.83 5.81 -1.76
C LYS A 81 -9.68 4.85 -0.58
N ALA A 82 -9.67 3.54 -0.84
CA ALA A 82 -9.49 2.53 0.21
C ALA A 82 -8.12 2.66 0.91
N LEU A 83 -7.06 2.92 0.16
CA LEU A 83 -5.72 3.12 0.73
C LEU A 83 -5.64 4.41 1.55
N TYR A 84 -6.21 5.51 1.06
CA TYR A 84 -6.29 6.78 1.77
C TYR A 84 -7.00 6.59 3.12
N TYR A 85 -8.20 6.01 3.12
CA TYR A 85 -8.94 5.72 4.36
C TYR A 85 -8.15 4.81 5.32
N ALA A 86 -7.50 3.76 4.80
CA ALA A 86 -6.64 2.91 5.62
C ALA A 86 -5.48 3.69 6.28
N THR A 87 -4.88 4.66 5.58
CA THR A 87 -3.84 5.51 6.17
C THR A 87 -4.36 6.45 7.26
N GLU A 88 -5.62 6.90 7.20
CA GLU A 88 -6.24 7.69 8.28
C GLU A 88 -6.41 6.89 9.57
N ILE A 89 -6.69 5.58 9.45
CA ILE A 89 -6.75 4.66 10.58
C ILE A 89 -5.34 4.37 11.10
N LEU A 90 -4.39 4.07 10.21
CA LEU A 90 -3.04 3.63 10.57
C LEU A 90 -2.15 4.74 11.15
N THR A 91 -2.50 6.00 10.95
CA THR A 91 -1.82 7.15 11.59
C THR A 91 -2.28 7.39 13.03
N LYS A 92 -3.32 6.68 13.49
CA LYS A 92 -3.88 6.77 14.85
C LYS A 92 -3.63 5.46 15.62
N ALA A 93 -3.91 5.44 16.92
CA ALA A 93 -3.87 4.21 17.71
C ALA A 93 -4.90 3.19 17.19
N GLN A 94 -4.51 1.92 17.05
CA GLN A 94 -5.38 0.89 16.47
C GLN A 94 -6.01 0.00 17.55
N ASP A 95 -7.34 0.00 17.60
CA ASP A 95 -8.16 -0.94 18.35
C ASP A 95 -8.64 -2.12 17.47
N LEU A 96 -9.33 -3.08 18.08
CA LEU A 96 -9.91 -4.24 17.39
C LEU A 96 -10.82 -3.86 16.22
N LYS A 97 -11.65 -2.82 16.40
CA LYS A 97 -12.57 -2.33 15.37
C LYS A 97 -11.81 -1.74 14.18
N SER A 98 -10.73 -0.99 14.45
CA SER A 98 -9.84 -0.46 13.43
C SER A 98 -9.14 -1.54 12.64
N LEU A 99 -8.71 -2.64 13.28
CA LEU A 99 -8.09 -3.77 12.58
C LEU A 99 -9.06 -4.44 11.59
N LYS A 100 -10.33 -4.66 11.98
CA LYS A 100 -11.35 -5.21 11.06
C LYS A 100 -11.58 -4.30 9.85
N LYS A 101 -11.70 -2.98 10.06
CA LYS A 101 -11.81 -2.01 8.97
C LYS A 101 -10.59 -2.01 8.04
N LEU A 102 -9.39 -2.19 8.58
CA LEU A 102 -8.17 -2.31 7.78
C LEU A 102 -8.16 -3.57 6.91
N ILE A 103 -8.69 -4.68 7.41
CA ILE A 103 -8.88 -5.90 6.61
C ILE A 103 -9.85 -5.62 5.45
N ASP A 104 -10.97 -4.94 5.70
CA ASP A 104 -11.91 -4.58 4.63
C ASP A 104 -11.24 -3.71 3.55
N CYS A 105 -10.35 -2.78 3.94
CA CYS A 105 -9.56 -2.00 3.00
C CYS A 105 -8.59 -2.87 2.18
N VAL A 106 -7.93 -3.85 2.81
CA VAL A 106 -7.05 -4.81 2.09
C VAL A 106 -7.85 -5.59 1.05
N LEU A 107 -9.01 -6.11 1.43
CA LEU A 107 -9.89 -6.90 0.54
C LEU A 107 -10.39 -6.05 -0.62
N LYS A 108 -10.84 -4.81 -0.36
CA LYS A 108 -11.27 -3.87 -1.40
C LYS A 108 -10.14 -3.57 -2.38
N ILE A 109 -8.93 -3.30 -1.89
CA ILE A 109 -7.77 -3.09 -2.78
C ILE A 109 -7.47 -4.36 -3.60
N GLN A 110 -7.58 -5.55 -3.02
CA GLN A 110 -7.35 -6.82 -3.70
C GLN A 110 -8.39 -7.11 -4.78
N GLU A 111 -9.67 -6.83 -4.53
CA GLU A 111 -10.77 -6.98 -5.47
C GLU A 111 -10.50 -6.19 -6.75
N HIS A 112 -10.12 -4.92 -6.61
CA HIS A 112 -9.90 -3.99 -7.73
C HIS A 112 -8.52 -4.12 -8.40
N ASN A 113 -7.63 -4.98 -7.92
CA ASN A 113 -6.35 -5.24 -8.61
C ASN A 113 -6.55 -6.18 -9.81
N TYR A 114 -6.12 -5.74 -10.99
CA TYR A 114 -6.24 -6.47 -12.26
C TYR A 114 -5.64 -7.88 -12.23
N ALA A 115 -4.45 -8.03 -11.65
CA ALA A 115 -3.76 -9.31 -11.56
C ALA A 115 -3.07 -9.44 -10.20
N ALA A 116 -3.17 -10.61 -9.60
CA ALA A 116 -2.45 -10.97 -8.39
C ALA A 116 -2.12 -12.46 -8.43
N LYS A 117 -0.85 -12.81 -8.17
CA LYS A 117 -0.43 -14.22 -8.07
C LYS A 117 -1.21 -14.98 -7.00
N ARG A 118 -1.60 -14.29 -5.92
CA ARG A 118 -2.47 -14.80 -4.86
C ARG A 118 -3.16 -13.64 -4.14
N LYS A 119 -4.46 -13.77 -3.88
CA LYS A 119 -5.23 -12.90 -2.97
C LYS A 119 -5.44 -13.65 -1.66
N LYS A 120 -5.35 -12.95 -0.53
CA LYS A 120 -5.64 -13.55 0.79
C LYS A 120 -7.13 -13.49 1.06
N THR A 121 -7.71 -14.52 1.65
CA THR A 121 -9.12 -14.51 2.07
C THR A 121 -9.30 -13.67 3.33
N LYS A 122 -10.55 -13.31 3.63
CA LYS A 122 -10.89 -12.62 4.88
C LYS A 122 -10.46 -13.45 6.09
N GLN A 123 -10.72 -14.75 6.10
CA GLN A 123 -10.36 -15.66 7.18
C GLN A 123 -8.85 -15.69 7.39
N GLU A 124 -8.06 -15.80 6.32
CA GLU A 124 -6.58 -15.75 6.42
C GLU A 124 -6.10 -14.44 7.03
N LEU A 125 -6.69 -13.30 6.64
CA LEU A 125 -6.33 -11.99 7.20
C LEU A 125 -6.73 -11.85 8.68
N TYR A 126 -7.85 -12.44 9.10
CA TYR A 126 -8.28 -12.47 10.50
C TYR A 126 -7.34 -13.33 11.34
N SER A 127 -7.01 -14.53 10.89
CA SER A 127 -6.05 -15.41 11.57
C SER A 127 -4.66 -14.78 11.68
N LEU A 128 -4.21 -14.05 10.65
CA LEU A 128 -2.93 -13.33 10.69
C LEU A 128 -2.87 -12.25 11.76
N LEU A 129 -4.00 -11.66 12.13
CA LEU A 129 -4.07 -10.57 13.10
C LEU A 129 -4.61 -11.02 14.47
N ASP A 130 -4.69 -12.34 14.68
CA ASP A 130 -5.23 -12.96 15.90
C ASP A 130 -6.65 -12.42 16.23
N LEU A 131 -7.48 -12.29 15.18
CA LEU A 131 -8.86 -11.78 15.25
C LEU A 131 -9.93 -12.87 15.14
N THR A 132 -9.52 -14.14 15.07
CA THR A 132 -10.44 -15.28 15.16
C THR A 132 -11.00 -15.37 16.58
N PRO A 133 -12.28 -15.76 16.75
CA PRO A 133 -12.88 -16.01 18.05
C PRO A 133 -12.07 -16.99 18.90
#